data_AF-A0A927RJ94-F1
#
_entry.id   AF-A0A927RJ94-F1
#
_cell.length_a   1.000
_cell.length_b   1.000
_cell.length_c   1.000
_cell.angle_alpha   90.00
_cell.angle_beta   90.00
_cell.angle_gamma   90.00
#
_symmetry.space_group_name_H-M   'P 1'
#
loop_
_entity.id
_entity.type
_entity.pdbx_description
1 polymer ?
#
loop_
_entity_poly.entity_id
_entity_poly.type
_entity_poly.pdbx_seq_one_letter_code
_entity_poly.pdbx_strand_id
1 'polypeptide(L)'
;MRKQIREIKIIDLFKYLLLPIIIAVLLWTLVRYLVLEYVPIPHWIFYVVAGVASYFILKYFTIGTVLAYKAFAPLSVRSRCRFQPTCSTYMIMAIQKYGFAFGVYKGIRRLLRCKPPNGGVDYP
;
A
#
# COMPACT_ATOMS: atom_id res chain seq x y z
N MET A 1 -0.94 8.72 26.26
CA MET A 1 -1.27 7.67 25.25
C MET A 1 -2.34 8.09 24.21
N ARG A 2 -2.59 9.40 23.93
CA ARG A 2 -3.64 9.86 22.98
C ARG A 2 -3.14 10.35 21.60
N LYS A 3 -1.82 10.43 21.35
CA LYS A 3 -1.26 11.19 20.20
C LYS A 3 -0.97 10.40 18.91
N GLN A 4 -1.15 9.08 18.87
CA GLN A 4 -0.82 8.28 17.69
C GLN A 4 -2.01 8.05 16.73
N ILE A 5 -3.17 8.60 17.09
CA ILE A 5 -4.41 8.59 16.32
C ILE A 5 -4.53 9.94 15.58
N ARG A 6 -3.48 10.37 14.87
CA ARG A 6 -3.71 11.41 13.86
C ARG A 6 -4.36 10.71 12.68
N GLU A 7 -5.66 10.97 12.58
CA GLU A 7 -6.62 10.60 11.55
C GLU A 7 -5.97 10.27 10.21
N ILE A 8 -6.01 9.01 9.82
CA ILE A 8 -5.94 8.68 8.40
C ILE A 8 -7.33 9.00 7.90
N LYS A 9 -7.49 10.16 7.26
CA LYS A 9 -8.80 10.62 6.82
C LYS A 9 -9.27 9.67 5.72
N ILE A 10 -10.57 9.38 5.66
CA ILE A 10 -11.18 8.63 4.54
C ILE A 10 -10.76 9.22 3.17
N ILE A 11 -10.48 10.53 3.14
CA ILE A 11 -9.89 11.24 2.00
C ILE A 11 -8.58 10.62 1.50
N ASP A 12 -7.71 10.13 2.38
CA ASP A 12 -6.43 9.52 2.00
C ASP A 12 -6.66 8.15 1.38
N LEU A 13 -7.63 7.38 1.88
CA LEU A 13 -8.05 6.11 1.29
C LEU A 13 -8.58 6.30 -0.14
N PHE A 14 -9.41 7.33 -0.35
CA PHE A 14 -9.97 7.68 -1.65
C PHE A 14 -8.86 8.08 -2.66
N LYS A 15 -7.87 8.89 -2.21
CA LYS A 15 -6.70 9.26 -3.03
C LYS A 15 -5.86 8.06 -3.44
N TYR A 16 -5.68 7.08 -2.55
CA TYR A 16 -4.87 5.90 -2.86
C TYR A 16 -5.62 4.83 -3.68
N LEU A 17 -6.95 4.80 -3.63
CA LEU A 17 -7.75 3.80 -4.35
C LEU A 17 -8.20 4.28 -5.74
N LEU A 18 -8.76 5.49 -5.86
CA LEU A 18 -9.42 5.95 -7.08
C LEU A 18 -8.49 6.69 -8.03
N LEU A 19 -7.57 7.51 -7.51
CA LEU A 19 -6.66 8.31 -8.32
C LEU A 19 -5.79 7.45 -9.28
N PRO A 20 -5.14 6.33 -8.85
CA PRO A 20 -4.33 5.54 -9.76
C PRO A 20 -5.16 4.79 -10.81
N ILE A 21 -6.39 4.38 -10.47
CA ILE A 21 -7.32 3.73 -11.41
C ILE A 21 -7.73 4.74 -12.49
N ILE A 22 -8.13 5.95 -12.09
CA ILE A 22 -8.53 7.01 -13.01
C ILE A 22 -7.36 7.40 -13.93
N ILE A 23 -6.16 7.59 -13.37
CA ILE A 23 -4.96 7.94 -14.15
C ILE A 23 -4.59 6.82 -15.12
N ALA A 24 -4.65 5.55 -14.70
CA ALA A 24 -4.35 4.42 -15.58
C ALA A 24 -5.35 4.31 -16.74
N VAL A 25 -6.65 4.50 -16.48
CA VAL A 25 -7.69 4.49 -17.51
C VAL A 25 -7.52 5.66 -18.47
N LEU A 26 -7.28 6.87 -17.96
CA LEU A 26 -7.08 8.07 -18.78
C LEU A 26 -5.80 7.98 -19.63
N LEU A 27 -4.70 7.49 -19.05
CA LEU A 27 -3.47 7.26 -19.81
C LEU A 27 -3.66 6.17 -20.86
N TRP A 28 -4.38 5.10 -20.53
CA TRP A 28 -4.68 4.03 -21.48
C TRP A 28 -5.51 4.52 -22.67
N THR A 29 -6.58 5.27 -22.40
CA THR A 29 -7.43 5.83 -23.45
C THR A 29 -6.70 6.90 -24.25
N LEU A 30 -5.92 7.77 -23.62
CA LEU A 30 -5.13 8.81 -24.28
C LEU A 30 -4.02 8.20 -25.16
N VAL A 31 -3.24 7.25 -24.64
CA VAL A 31 -2.19 6.56 -25.39
C VAL A 31 -2.80 5.77 -26.55
N ARG A 32 -3.96 5.12 -26.33
CA ARG A 32 -4.69 4.47 -27.41
C ARG A 32 -5.14 5.46 -28.49
N TYR A 33 -5.65 6.62 -28.09
CA TYR A 33 -6.10 7.65 -29.03
C TYR A 33 -4.95 8.32 -29.79
N LEU A 34 -3.81 8.54 -29.12
CA LEU A 34 -2.65 9.25 -29.71
C LEU A 34 -1.71 8.32 -30.50
N VAL A 35 -1.61 7.04 -30.13
CA VAL A 35 -0.49 6.19 -30.57
C VAL A 35 -0.92 4.98 -31.41
N LEU A 36 -2.11 4.41 -31.18
CA LEU A 36 -2.54 3.18 -31.88
C LEU A 36 -3.00 3.39 -33.33
N GLU A 37 -3.11 4.63 -33.80
CA GLU A 37 -3.34 4.94 -35.22
C GLU A 37 -2.02 5.08 -36.03
N TYR A 38 -0.86 5.22 -35.37
CA TYR A 38 0.37 5.70 -36.04
C TYR A 38 1.65 4.86 -35.83
N VAL A 39 1.72 3.94 -34.85
CA VAL A 39 2.95 3.20 -34.54
C VAL A 39 2.71 1.71 -34.27
N PRO A 40 3.36 0.77 -34.99
CA PRO A 40 3.35 -0.66 -34.64
C PRO A 40 4.22 -0.90 -33.41
N ILE A 41 3.65 -0.72 -32.21
CA ILE A 41 4.35 -0.96 -30.95
C ILE A 41 4.53 -2.47 -30.74
N PRO A 42 5.75 -2.96 -30.46
CA PRO A 42 5.98 -4.33 -30.04
C PRO A 42 5.12 -4.71 -28.83
N HIS A 43 4.39 -5.82 -28.89
CA HIS A 43 3.49 -6.27 -27.82
C HIS A 43 4.17 -6.39 -26.44
N TRP A 44 5.50 -6.60 -26.38
CA TRP A 44 6.23 -6.63 -25.12
C TRP A 44 6.15 -5.31 -24.33
N ILE A 45 6.04 -4.15 -24.99
CA ILE A 45 5.89 -2.84 -24.33
C ILE A 45 4.56 -2.77 -23.57
N PHE A 46 3.49 -3.32 -24.15
CA PHE A 46 2.20 -3.41 -23.47
C PHE A 46 2.30 -4.23 -22.18
N TYR A 47 2.96 -5.38 -22.21
CA TYR A 47 3.14 -6.22 -21.01
C TYR A 47 4.04 -5.56 -19.96
N VAL A 48 5.06 -4.80 -20.37
CA VAL A 48 5.91 -4.04 -19.45
C VAL A 48 5.11 -2.92 -18.77
N VAL A 49 4.33 -2.14 -19.53
CA VAL A 49 3.49 -1.06 -18.97
C VAL A 49 2.40 -1.62 -18.07
N ALA A 50 1.73 -2.70 -18.48
CA ALA A 50 0.74 -3.40 -17.68
C ALA A 50 1.37 -3.98 -16.39
N GLY A 51 2.59 -4.53 -16.48
CA GLY A 51 3.36 -5.02 -15.35
C GLY A 51 3.67 -3.92 -14.33
N VAL A 52 4.18 -2.77 -14.78
CA VAL A 52 4.46 -1.62 -13.91
C VAL A 52 3.17 -1.08 -13.27
N ALA A 53 2.09 -0.93 -14.05
CA ALA A 53 0.80 -0.50 -13.53
C ALA A 53 0.28 -1.47 -12.45
N SER A 54 0.37 -2.78 -12.69
CA SER A 54 -0.06 -3.80 -11.73
C SER A 54 0.69 -3.73 -10.40
N TYR A 55 1.99 -3.44 -10.43
CA TYR A 55 2.81 -3.27 -9.22
C TYR A 55 2.34 -2.09 -8.36
N PHE A 56 2.02 -0.96 -8.99
CA PHE A 56 1.48 0.21 -8.27
C PHE A 56 0.10 -0.09 -7.68
N ILE A 57 -0.77 -0.75 -8.44
CA ILE A 57 -2.11 -1.14 -7.95
C ILE A 57 -1.99 -2.03 -6.70
N LEU A 58 -1.13 -3.04 -6.71
CA LEU A 58 -0.92 -3.94 -5.57
C LEU A 58 -0.38 -3.20 -4.33
N LYS A 59 0.53 -2.25 -4.53
CA LYS A 59 1.05 -1.38 -3.46
C LYS A 59 -0.08 -0.63 -2.75
N TYR A 60 -0.96 0.01 -3.52
CA TYR A 60 -2.05 0.79 -2.94
C TYR A 60 -3.16 -0.09 -2.36
N PHE A 61 -3.50 -1.19 -3.03
CA PHE A 61 -4.49 -2.16 -2.55
C PHE A 61 -4.13 -2.67 -1.16
N THR A 62 -2.87 -3.08 -0.96
CA THR A 62 -2.43 -3.59 0.34
C THR A 62 -2.41 -2.53 1.44
N ILE A 63 -2.00 -1.30 1.15
CA ILE A 63 -2.17 -0.19 2.11
C ILE A 63 -3.65 -0.05 2.46
N GLY A 64 -4.54 -0.07 1.47
CA GLY A 64 -5.99 0.00 1.65
C GLY A 64 -6.52 -1.10 2.59
N THR A 65 -6.11 -2.35 2.40
CA THR A 65 -6.53 -3.46 3.30
C THR A 65 -6.05 -3.27 4.74
N VAL A 66 -4.84 -2.77 4.95
CA VAL A 66 -4.30 -2.48 6.29
C VAL A 66 -5.04 -1.31 6.94
N LEU A 67 -5.45 -0.31 6.16
CA LEU A 67 -6.28 0.80 6.62
C LEU A 67 -7.69 0.35 6.99
N ALA A 68 -8.31 -0.49 6.17
CA ALA A 68 -9.60 -1.11 6.47
C ALA A 68 -9.51 -1.91 7.77
N TYR A 69 -8.47 -2.75 7.94
CA TYR A 69 -8.21 -3.43 9.20
C TYR A 69 -8.10 -2.45 10.38
N LYS A 70 -7.37 -1.33 10.24
CA LYS A 70 -7.29 -0.33 11.32
C LYS A 70 -8.66 0.29 11.64
N ALA A 71 -9.52 0.50 10.65
CA ALA A 71 -10.86 1.09 10.85
C ALA A 71 -11.85 0.10 11.50
N PHE A 72 -11.88 -1.15 11.03
CA PHE A 72 -12.87 -2.15 11.47
C PHE A 72 -12.41 -3.00 12.66
N ALA A 73 -11.09 -3.14 12.90
CA ALA A 73 -10.61 -4.02 13.96
C ALA A 73 -10.89 -3.45 15.36
N PRO A 74 -11.37 -4.29 16.30
CA PRO A 74 -11.65 -3.87 17.65
C PRO A 74 -10.38 -3.45 18.39
N LEU A 75 -10.53 -2.53 19.34
CA LEU A 75 -9.42 -1.98 20.13
C LEU A 75 -8.65 -3.09 20.87
N SER A 76 -9.34 -4.14 21.30
CA SER A 76 -8.79 -5.31 22.02
C SER A 76 -7.77 -6.11 21.23
N VAL A 77 -7.78 -6.03 19.90
CA VAL A 77 -6.79 -6.67 19.03
C VAL A 77 -5.66 -5.68 18.73
N ARG A 78 -5.99 -4.40 18.51
CA ARG A 78 -5.02 -3.35 18.20
C ARG A 78 -4.10 -2.99 19.38
N SER A 79 -4.56 -3.15 20.61
CA SER A 79 -3.79 -2.88 21.84
C SER A 79 -2.77 -3.98 22.19
N ARG A 80 -2.83 -5.15 21.55
CA ARG A 80 -1.90 -6.27 21.78
C ARG A 80 -0.53 -6.07 21.15
N CYS A 81 -0.38 -5.07 20.29
CA CYS A 81 0.87 -4.80 19.63
C CYS A 81 1.92 -4.31 20.64
N ARG A 82 3.04 -5.04 20.75
CA ARG A 82 4.13 -4.76 21.70
C ARG A 82 5.18 -3.78 21.16
N PHE A 83 5.10 -3.46 19.87
CA PHE A 83 6.02 -2.57 19.19
C PHE A 83 5.42 -1.20 18.91
N GLN A 84 6.29 -0.20 18.87
CA GLN A 84 5.99 1.19 18.54
C GLN A 84 6.78 1.64 17.30
N PRO A 85 6.14 2.13 16.23
CA PRO A 85 4.69 2.20 16.04
C PRO A 85 4.07 0.81 15.87
N THR A 86 2.74 0.73 15.92
CA THR A 86 2.00 -0.54 15.82
C THR A 86 2.37 -1.29 14.54
N CYS A 87 2.31 -2.63 14.54
CA CYS A 87 2.67 -3.46 13.37
C CYS A 87 1.90 -3.06 12.10
N SER A 88 0.63 -2.67 12.23
CA SER A 88 -0.18 -2.14 11.12
C SER A 88 0.33 -0.80 10.58
N THR A 89 0.82 0.09 11.46
CA THR A 89 1.39 1.37 11.05
C THR A 89 2.79 1.18 10.46
N TYR A 90 3.59 0.29 11.04
CA TYR A 90 4.88 -0.13 10.47
C TYR A 90 4.72 -0.72 9.07
N MET A 91 3.72 -1.58 8.85
CA MET A 91 3.43 -2.16 7.53
C MET A 91 3.19 -1.06 6.48
N ILE A 92 2.37 -0.05 6.79
CA ILE A 92 2.11 1.08 5.89
C ILE A 92 3.40 1.84 5.58
N MET A 93 4.17 2.20 6.62
CA MET A 93 5.44 2.93 6.46
C MET A 93 6.47 2.11 5.66
N ALA A 94 6.54 0.81 5.88
CA ALA A 94 7.44 -0.09 5.16
C ALA A 94 7.06 -0.21 3.68
N ILE A 95 5.77 -0.33 3.36
CA ILE A 95 5.28 -0.35 1.97
C ILE A 95 5.54 0.99 1.27
N GLN A 96 5.37 2.11 1.97
CA GLN A 96 5.66 3.43 1.43
C GLN A 96 7.15 3.59 1.11
N LYS A 97 8.04 3.16 2.01
CA LYS A 97 9.50 3.34 1.91
C LYS A 97 10.18 2.34 0.96
N TYR A 98 9.80 1.06 1.01
CA TYR A 98 10.49 -0.02 0.29
C TYR A 98 9.68 -0.60 -0.88
N GLY A 99 8.47 -0.10 -1.13
CA GLY A 99 7.57 -0.64 -2.14
C GLY A 99 6.78 -1.87 -1.66
N PHE A 100 5.98 -2.45 -2.55
CA PHE A 100 5.04 -3.52 -2.20
C PHE A 100 5.76 -4.76 -1.67
N ALA A 101 6.66 -5.36 -2.47
CA ALA A 101 7.28 -6.64 -2.13
C ALA A 101 8.11 -6.58 -0.83
N PHE A 102 9.09 -5.67 -0.78
CA PHE A 102 9.96 -5.54 0.39
C PHE A 102 9.25 -4.95 1.60
N GLY A 103 8.28 -4.04 1.40
CA GLY A 103 7.49 -3.48 2.48
C GLY A 103 6.62 -4.53 3.17
N VAL A 104 5.93 -5.36 2.39
CA VAL A 104 5.14 -6.48 2.91
C VAL A 104 6.02 -7.49 3.62
N TYR A 105 7.15 -7.87 3.04
CA TYR A 105 8.11 -8.79 3.68
C TYR A 105 8.58 -8.28 5.05
N LYS A 106 9.02 -7.02 5.14
CA LYS A 106 9.44 -6.41 6.42
C LYS A 106 8.29 -6.33 7.43
N GLY A 107 7.10 -5.97 6.98
CA GLY A 107 5.92 -5.88 7.84
C GLY A 107 5.49 -7.24 8.40
N ILE A 108 5.45 -8.29 7.57
CA ILE A 108 5.13 -9.66 8.00
C ILE A 108 6.19 -10.19 8.96
N ARG A 109 7.48 -10.03 8.62
CA ARG A 109 8.58 -10.44 9.51
C ARG A 109 8.47 -9.79 10.88
N ARG A 110 8.06 -8.52 10.96
CA ARG A 110 7.82 -7.85 12.23
C ARG A 110 6.57 -8.37 12.94
N LEU A 111 5.49 -8.63 12.22
CA LEU A 111 4.26 -9.19 12.79
C LEU A 111 4.53 -10.54 13.50
N LEU A 112 5.32 -11.41 12.87
CA LEU A 112 5.74 -12.70 13.45
C LEU A 112 6.60 -12.56 14.71
N ARG A 113 7.36 -11.46 14.82
CA ARG A 113 8.14 -11.13 16.02
C ARG A 113 7.29 -10.49 17.13
N CYS A 114 6.06 -10.05 16.84
CA CYS A 114 5.19 -9.36 17.81
C CYS A 114 4.55 -10.35 18.81
N LYS A 115 5.40 -10.97 19.64
CA LYS A 115 5.05 -11.89 20.73
C LYS A 115 6.06 -11.73 21.88
N PRO A 116 5.69 -11.98 23.14
CA PRO A 116 6.66 -12.00 24.24
C PRO A 116 7.81 -12.96 23.94
N PRO A 117 9.07 -12.62 24.30
CA PRO A 117 9.53 -11.45 25.07
C PRO A 117 9.73 -10.16 24.24
N ASN A 118 9.50 -10.19 22.93
CA ASN A 118 9.82 -9.09 22.03
C ASN A 118 8.87 -7.88 22.19
N GLY A 119 9.41 -6.69 21.96
CA GLY A 119 8.69 -5.41 21.99
C GLY A 119 9.66 -4.23 21.86
N GLY A 120 9.15 -3.00 21.94
CA GLY A 120 9.98 -1.79 21.93
C GLY A 120 9.73 -0.88 20.71
N VAL A 121 10.66 0.03 20.46
CA VAL A 121 10.56 1.03 19.39
C VAL A 121 11.40 0.60 18.20
N ASP A 122 10.78 0.48 17.03
CA ASP A 122 11.47 0.08 15.79
C ASP A 122 10.74 0.76 14.61
N TYR A 123 11.45 1.40 13.68
CA TYR A 123 10.87 2.10 12.52
C TYR A 123 11.47 1.55 11.21
N PRO A 124 10.68 1.49 10.13
CA PRO A 124 11.15 0.93 8.86
C PRO A 124 12.09 1.89 8.13
#